data_AF-A0A945X6C3-F1
#
_entry.id   AF-A0A945X6C3-F1
#
_cell.length_a   1.000
_cell.length_b   1.000
_cell.length_c   1.000
_cell.angle_alpha   90.00
_cell.angle_beta   90.00
_cell.angle_gamma   90.00
#
_symmetry.space_group_name_H-M   'P 1'
#
loop_
_entity.id
_entity.type
_entity.pdbx_description
1 polymer ?
#
loop_
_entity_poly.entity_id
_entity_poly.type
_entity_poly.pdbx_seq_one_letter_code
_entity_poly.pdbx_strand_id
1 'polypeptide(L)'
;MQISARTQTTLAWAGAEVASPAVPTNKRASWFPVRKPLQLTWTIDVETPGNYRASLAYSAAVDATPYELLVNGAPAGEGVLGHTDGYFGDQQPLRNFAMFAHPFPIALKAGRQQLSLHIEAEGTPPPVGFCELQLTPEAGLAALAAEEARAMAARAALNWFQNSRYGLMFHWTSQTQPRHGALKPYAQAVADFDVDAFADRVAGTGAAYVMFTANHAEPTFPAPLPYWESLYPGWTTERDLVAEMIEALRARGIKLFLYLNLFVAYRDFGRNADADDFVDTSCRLLEEIGEHYGKRLSGYWIDSCHQLFSRYGSVPMGPIFRATKTGNLGRVTCFNWGIRPVGTPWQEFWSAETVMPGTLPPADKNGRMLSGPGKGLNGHALLIMDDFWVHKEPDTTIADPRWSSEELIEFIRDCNEKKAPVTINLAIYQDGSIGPGTAEVMDEIRSALR
;
A
#
# COMPACT_ATOMS: atom_id res chain seq x y z
N MET A 1 -23.45 -0.35 -4.94
CA MET A 1 -22.28 -1.18 -5.31
C MET A 1 -22.77 -2.38 -6.09
N GLN A 2 -22.15 -2.71 -7.23
CA GLN A 2 -22.45 -3.93 -7.98
C GLN A 2 -21.78 -5.12 -7.28
N ILE A 3 -22.53 -6.19 -7.00
CA ILE A 3 -22.04 -7.40 -6.37
C ILE A 3 -21.89 -8.48 -7.43
N SER A 4 -20.65 -8.87 -7.70
CA SER A 4 -20.33 -9.87 -8.70
C SER A 4 -20.79 -11.26 -8.30
N ALA A 5 -21.20 -12.06 -9.28
CA ALA A 5 -21.40 -13.50 -9.11
C ALA A 5 -20.09 -14.32 -9.15
N ARG A 6 -18.96 -13.69 -9.52
CA ARG A 6 -17.70 -14.38 -9.82
C ARG A 6 -16.53 -13.94 -8.96
N THR A 7 -16.49 -12.67 -8.58
CA THR A 7 -15.37 -12.08 -7.83
C THR A 7 -15.79 -11.64 -6.44
N GLN A 8 -14.80 -11.53 -5.55
CA GLN A 8 -15.00 -10.86 -4.28
C GLN A 8 -15.30 -9.37 -4.50
N THR A 9 -16.25 -8.83 -3.74
CA THR A 9 -16.63 -7.42 -3.76
C THR A 9 -16.40 -6.78 -2.40
N THR A 10 -15.63 -5.70 -2.37
CA THR A 10 -15.38 -4.84 -1.21
C THR A 10 -16.47 -3.78 -1.07
N LEU A 11 -16.98 -3.65 0.16
CA LEU A 11 -17.89 -2.62 0.61
C LEU A 11 -17.17 -1.78 1.68
N ALA A 12 -16.48 -0.74 1.23
CA ALA A 12 -15.76 0.16 2.13
C ALA A 12 -16.73 1.00 2.98
N TRP A 13 -16.34 1.29 4.23
CA TRP A 13 -17.15 2.07 5.16
C TRP A 13 -17.53 3.46 4.59
N ALA A 14 -16.64 4.10 3.81
CA ALA A 14 -16.87 5.43 3.25
C ALA A 14 -18.04 5.46 2.23
N GLY A 15 -18.33 4.30 1.62
CA GLY A 15 -19.47 4.10 0.72
C GLY A 15 -20.80 3.78 1.42
N ALA A 16 -20.80 3.67 2.75
CA ALA A 16 -22.01 3.41 3.53
C ALA A 16 -22.75 4.71 3.89
N GLU A 17 -24.06 4.58 4.08
CA GLU A 17 -24.84 5.47 4.94
C GLU A 17 -24.54 5.12 6.39
N VAL A 18 -24.17 6.13 7.18
CA VAL A 18 -23.78 5.96 8.59
C VAL A 18 -24.94 6.44 9.46
N ALA A 19 -25.59 5.53 10.17
CA ALA A 19 -26.58 5.87 11.18
C ALA A 19 -25.90 5.82 12.57
N SER A 20 -25.42 6.98 13.03
CA SER A 20 -24.90 7.17 14.40
C SER A 20 -25.04 8.64 14.81
N PRO A 21 -25.37 8.96 16.07
CA PRO A 21 -25.53 10.36 16.47
C PRO A 21 -24.15 11.03 16.67
N ALA A 22 -23.86 12.01 15.81
CA ALA A 22 -22.96 13.14 16.06
C ALA A 22 -21.43 12.92 16.07
N VAL A 23 -20.87 12.07 15.19
CA VAL A 23 -19.42 12.09 14.90
C VAL A 23 -19.17 12.73 13.53
N PRO A 24 -18.37 13.80 13.42
CA PRO A 24 -17.90 14.30 12.13
C PRO A 24 -17.18 13.17 11.39
N THR A 25 -17.71 12.77 10.24
CA THR A 25 -17.14 11.68 9.45
C THR A 25 -16.18 12.24 8.40
N ASN A 26 -14.89 11.98 8.55
CA ASN A 26 -13.94 12.22 7.47
C ASN A 26 -13.95 11.01 6.52
N LYS A 27 -14.78 11.05 5.48
CA LYS A 27 -14.87 9.97 4.47
C LYS A 27 -13.59 9.70 3.69
N ARG A 28 -12.54 10.53 3.85
CA ARG A 28 -11.19 10.26 3.33
C ARG A 28 -10.36 9.36 4.25
N ALA A 29 -10.80 9.11 5.48
CA ALA A 29 -10.10 8.21 6.39
C ALA A 29 -10.20 6.75 5.88
N SER A 30 -9.12 6.00 6.03
CA SER A 30 -9.04 4.61 5.55
C SER A 30 -9.83 3.62 6.41
N TRP A 31 -10.34 4.05 7.56
CA TRP A 31 -11.16 3.28 8.50
C TRP A 31 -12.02 4.20 9.38
N PHE A 32 -13.05 3.63 10.00
CA PHE A 32 -13.99 4.30 10.87
C PHE A 32 -13.75 3.93 12.35
N PRO A 33 -13.47 4.90 13.24
CA PRO A 33 -13.40 4.66 14.67
C PRO A 33 -14.80 4.52 15.30
N VAL A 34 -15.13 3.33 15.77
CA VAL A 34 -16.42 3.03 16.42
C VAL A 34 -16.35 3.47 17.88
N ARG A 35 -17.06 4.55 18.23
CA ARG A 35 -17.12 5.12 19.60
C ARG A 35 -18.44 4.86 20.32
N LYS A 36 -19.47 4.54 19.55
CA LYS A 36 -20.85 4.26 19.93
C LYS A 36 -21.38 3.20 18.96
N PRO A 37 -22.48 2.52 19.29
CA PRO A 37 -23.14 1.62 18.36
C PRO A 37 -23.28 2.27 16.98
N LEU A 38 -22.85 1.51 15.97
CA LEU A 38 -22.67 1.98 14.61
C LEU A 38 -23.45 1.09 13.67
N GLN A 39 -24.34 1.68 12.88
CA GLN A 39 -24.92 1.01 11.73
C GLN A 39 -24.38 1.62 10.43
N LEU A 40 -23.80 0.77 9.59
CA LEU A 40 -23.37 1.07 8.23
C LEU A 40 -24.32 0.37 7.26
N THR A 41 -24.93 1.12 6.35
CA THR A 41 -25.83 0.56 5.33
C THR A 41 -25.32 0.85 3.93
N TRP A 42 -25.15 -0.20 3.12
CA TRP A 42 -24.81 -0.09 1.71
C TRP A 42 -26.02 -0.43 0.85
N THR A 43 -26.27 0.38 -0.18
CA THR A 43 -27.09 -0.06 -1.32
C THR A 43 -26.26 -0.95 -2.22
N ILE A 44 -26.66 -2.22 -2.34
CA ILE A 44 -26.03 -3.22 -3.19
C ILE A 44 -26.96 -3.60 -4.35
N ASP A 45 -26.39 -4.00 -5.47
CA ASP A 45 -27.09 -4.52 -6.63
C ASP A 45 -26.48 -5.87 -6.99
N VAL A 46 -27.26 -6.94 -6.83
CA VAL A 46 -26.75 -8.30 -6.86
C VAL A 46 -27.04 -8.93 -8.21
N GLU A 47 -25.97 -9.26 -8.94
CA GLU A 47 -26.06 -9.82 -10.31
C GLU A 47 -26.80 -11.17 -10.32
N THR A 48 -26.46 -12.08 -9.40
CA THR A 48 -27.02 -13.43 -9.35
C THR A 48 -27.45 -13.75 -7.91
N PRO A 49 -28.67 -14.27 -7.69
CA PRO A 49 -29.09 -14.67 -6.36
C PRO A 49 -28.27 -15.87 -5.87
N GLY A 50 -28.03 -15.95 -4.56
CA GLY A 50 -27.32 -17.08 -3.99
C GLY A 50 -26.74 -16.80 -2.61
N ASN A 51 -25.87 -17.71 -2.19
CA ASN A 51 -25.14 -17.61 -0.93
C ASN A 51 -23.84 -16.82 -1.13
N TYR A 52 -23.61 -15.88 -0.23
CA TYR A 52 -22.41 -15.05 -0.20
C TYR A 52 -21.75 -15.17 1.17
N ARG A 53 -20.45 -15.41 1.20
CA ARG A 53 -19.66 -15.36 2.43
C ARG A 53 -19.30 -13.92 2.72
N ALA A 54 -19.56 -13.50 3.96
CA ALA A 54 -19.21 -12.18 4.45
C ALA A 54 -17.89 -12.24 5.25
N SER A 55 -17.03 -11.24 5.05
CA SER A 55 -15.84 -11.04 5.88
C SER A 55 -15.73 -9.57 6.31
N LEU A 56 -15.24 -9.34 7.52
CA LEU A 56 -15.14 -8.04 8.17
C LEU A 56 -13.67 -7.69 8.38
N ALA A 57 -13.21 -6.59 7.77
CA ALA A 57 -11.90 -6.02 8.04
C ALA A 57 -12.01 -5.02 9.20
N TYR A 58 -11.39 -5.34 10.34
CA TYR A 58 -11.52 -4.58 11.57
C TYR A 58 -10.25 -4.67 12.43
N SER A 59 -10.17 -3.79 13.42
CA SER A 59 -9.24 -3.85 14.54
C SER A 59 -10.05 -3.66 15.83
N ALA A 60 -9.79 -4.44 16.87
CA ALA A 60 -10.43 -4.31 18.17
C ALA A 60 -9.42 -4.39 19.30
N ALA A 61 -9.53 -3.45 20.25
CA ALA A 61 -8.76 -3.42 21.48
C ALA A 61 -9.43 -4.20 22.62
N VAL A 62 -10.59 -4.81 22.36
CA VAL A 62 -11.44 -5.51 23.34
C VAL A 62 -11.72 -6.94 22.88
N ASP A 63 -11.94 -7.85 23.82
CA ASP A 63 -12.08 -9.29 23.55
C ASP A 63 -13.42 -9.68 22.92
N ALA A 64 -14.44 -8.83 23.04
CA ALA A 64 -15.78 -9.11 22.54
C ALA A 64 -16.46 -7.84 22.04
N THR A 65 -16.76 -7.81 20.74
CA THR A 65 -17.63 -6.80 20.12
C THR A 65 -18.72 -7.49 19.32
N PRO A 66 -19.97 -7.51 19.79
CA PRO A 66 -21.08 -8.07 19.02
C PRO A 66 -21.31 -7.32 17.71
N TYR A 67 -21.74 -8.03 16.68
CA TYR A 67 -22.17 -7.46 15.41
C TYR A 67 -23.37 -8.21 14.83
N GLU A 68 -24.14 -7.53 13.99
CA GLU A 68 -25.26 -8.09 13.24
C GLU A 68 -25.17 -7.66 11.77
N LEU A 69 -25.49 -8.57 10.85
CA LEU A 69 -25.68 -8.34 9.43
C LEU A 69 -27.17 -8.38 9.11
N LEU A 70 -27.66 -7.38 8.38
CA LEU A 70 -29.06 -7.25 8.01
C LEU A 70 -29.20 -7.15 6.49
N VAL A 71 -30.12 -7.90 5.90
CA VAL A 71 -30.49 -7.77 4.48
C VAL A 71 -31.90 -7.21 4.40
N ASN A 72 -32.04 -6.01 3.82
CA ASN A 72 -33.29 -5.25 3.78
C ASN A 72 -33.96 -5.10 5.17
N GLY A 73 -33.14 -4.92 6.21
CA GLY A 73 -33.59 -4.79 7.60
C GLY A 73 -33.94 -6.10 8.31
N ALA A 74 -33.87 -7.25 7.63
CA ALA A 74 -34.06 -8.56 8.26
C ALA A 74 -32.71 -9.16 8.69
N PRO A 75 -32.61 -9.81 9.87
CA PRO A 75 -31.39 -10.48 10.31
C PRO A 75 -30.91 -11.51 9.29
N ALA A 76 -29.64 -11.43 8.94
CA ALA A 76 -28.97 -12.33 7.98
C ALA A 76 -27.77 -13.06 8.61
N GLY A 77 -27.24 -12.57 9.73
CA GLY A 77 -26.18 -13.23 10.49
C GLY A 77 -25.73 -12.36 11.66
N GLU A 78 -25.12 -12.97 12.66
CA GLU A 78 -24.58 -12.27 13.83
C GLU A 78 -23.32 -12.96 14.33
N GLY A 79 -22.59 -12.30 15.24
CA GLY A 79 -21.46 -12.91 15.93
C GLY A 79 -20.74 -11.93 16.84
N VAL A 80 -19.54 -12.32 17.25
CA VAL A 80 -18.67 -11.52 18.12
C VAL A 80 -17.29 -11.40 17.47
N LEU A 81 -16.86 -10.16 17.26
CA LEU A 81 -15.50 -9.82 16.88
C LEU A 81 -14.60 -9.85 18.12
N GLY A 82 -13.43 -10.46 18.00
CA GLY A 82 -12.47 -10.61 19.09
C GLY A 82 -11.37 -9.55 19.05
N HIS A 83 -10.53 -9.52 20.09
CA HIS A 83 -9.34 -8.67 20.10
C HIS A 83 -8.45 -8.98 18.88
N THR A 84 -7.87 -7.93 18.29
CA THR A 84 -6.94 -8.06 17.17
C THR A 84 -5.53 -7.66 17.59
N ASP A 85 -4.58 -8.57 17.38
CA ASP A 85 -3.18 -8.34 17.63
C ASP A 85 -2.38 -8.35 16.30
N GLY A 86 -1.21 -7.73 16.30
CA GLY A 86 -0.40 -7.58 15.09
C GLY A 86 0.80 -6.65 15.28
N TYR A 87 1.18 -5.98 14.20
CA TYR A 87 2.44 -5.22 14.12
C TYR A 87 2.60 -4.17 15.23
N PHE A 88 1.50 -3.54 15.64
CA PHE A 88 1.51 -2.43 16.58
C PHE A 88 1.26 -2.86 18.04
N GLY A 89 0.88 -4.12 18.28
CA GLY A 89 0.53 -4.65 19.60
C GLY A 89 -0.40 -3.73 20.40
N ASP A 90 -0.24 -3.74 21.71
CA ASP A 90 -1.03 -2.90 22.64
C ASP A 90 -0.66 -1.41 22.60
N GLN A 91 0.43 -1.03 21.93
CA GLN A 91 0.81 0.37 21.83
C GLN A 91 -0.16 1.15 20.95
N GLN A 92 -0.64 0.54 19.85
CA GLN A 92 -1.66 1.13 18.97
C GLN A 92 -2.66 0.05 18.51
N PRO A 93 -3.53 -0.43 19.42
CA PRO A 93 -4.35 -1.62 19.18
C PRO A 93 -5.36 -1.43 18.03
N LEU A 94 -5.79 -0.19 17.77
CA LEU A 94 -6.66 0.15 16.63
C LEU A 94 -5.95 0.21 15.27
N ARG A 95 -4.69 -0.20 15.19
CA ARG A 95 -3.95 -0.33 13.92
C ARG A 95 -3.63 -1.79 13.58
N ASN A 96 -3.96 -2.74 14.45
CA ASN A 96 -3.78 -4.17 14.21
C ASN A 96 -4.94 -4.75 13.40
N PHE A 97 -5.11 -4.32 12.14
CA PHE A 97 -6.24 -4.79 11.35
C PHE A 97 -6.12 -6.27 10.96
N ALA A 98 -7.23 -6.99 11.08
CA ALA A 98 -7.38 -8.37 10.66
C ALA A 98 -8.64 -8.55 9.81
N MET A 99 -8.67 -9.64 9.03
CA MET A 99 -9.87 -10.08 8.31
C MET A 99 -10.54 -11.19 9.11
N PHE A 100 -11.78 -10.99 9.52
CA PHE A 100 -12.62 -11.99 10.17
C PHE A 100 -13.66 -12.54 9.19
N ALA A 101 -13.74 -13.86 9.02
CA ALA A 101 -14.75 -14.50 8.19
C ALA A 101 -16.00 -14.81 9.01
N HIS A 102 -17.16 -14.28 8.63
CA HIS A 102 -18.43 -14.67 9.22
C HIS A 102 -18.68 -16.17 8.95
N PRO A 103 -19.05 -16.97 9.98
CA PRO A 103 -19.07 -18.42 9.86
C PRO A 103 -20.11 -18.98 8.89
N PHE A 104 -21.19 -18.24 8.61
CA PHE A 104 -22.28 -18.70 7.76
C PHE A 104 -22.41 -17.83 6.50
N PRO A 105 -22.85 -18.38 5.37
CA PRO A 105 -23.19 -17.56 4.22
C PRO A 105 -24.47 -16.76 4.47
N ILE A 106 -24.54 -15.56 3.90
CA ILE A 106 -25.78 -14.77 3.82
C ILE A 106 -26.45 -15.02 2.46
N ALA A 107 -27.78 -15.15 2.46
CA ALA A 107 -28.55 -15.33 1.23
C ALA A 107 -28.93 -13.97 0.64
N LEU A 108 -28.55 -13.72 -0.61
CA LEU A 108 -28.88 -12.50 -1.33
C LEU A 108 -29.79 -12.83 -2.53
N LYS A 109 -30.81 -11.99 -2.76
CA LYS A 109 -31.65 -12.04 -3.96
C LYS A 109 -31.04 -11.20 -5.08
N ALA A 110 -31.42 -11.48 -6.32
CA ALA A 110 -30.99 -10.69 -7.47
C ALA A 110 -31.58 -9.27 -7.39
N GLY A 111 -30.84 -8.29 -7.91
CA GLY A 111 -31.23 -6.89 -7.98
C GLY A 111 -30.88 -6.09 -6.72
N ARG A 112 -31.49 -4.90 -6.63
CA ARG A 112 -31.18 -3.91 -5.61
C ARG A 112 -31.65 -4.34 -4.21
N GLN A 113 -30.74 -4.32 -3.24
CA GLN A 113 -30.99 -4.61 -1.83
C GLN A 113 -30.22 -3.62 -0.94
N GLN A 114 -30.58 -3.57 0.33
CA GLN A 114 -29.79 -2.94 1.37
C GLN A 114 -29.08 -4.01 2.19
N LEU A 115 -27.78 -3.85 2.39
CA LEU A 115 -27.01 -4.65 3.33
C LEU A 115 -26.52 -3.73 4.44
N SER A 116 -26.82 -4.06 5.68
CA SER A 116 -26.36 -3.30 6.84
C SER A 116 -25.46 -4.15 7.73
N LEU A 117 -24.45 -3.51 8.31
CA LEU A 117 -23.63 -4.02 9.39
C LEU A 117 -23.88 -3.14 10.61
N HIS A 118 -24.31 -3.76 11.70
CA HIS A 118 -24.43 -3.15 13.01
C HIS A 118 -23.29 -3.64 13.91
N ILE A 119 -22.56 -2.71 14.53
CA ILE A 119 -21.46 -3.00 15.46
C ILE A 119 -21.82 -2.42 16.82
N GLU A 120 -21.92 -3.29 17.83
CA GLU A 120 -22.21 -2.93 19.21
C GLU A 120 -20.91 -2.68 19.98
N ALA A 121 -20.39 -1.45 19.86
CA ALA A 121 -19.20 -1.04 20.60
C ALA A 121 -19.33 0.39 21.11
N GLU A 122 -18.86 0.64 22.34
CA GLU A 122 -18.86 1.97 22.95
C GLU A 122 -17.54 2.21 23.70
N GLY A 123 -16.98 3.42 23.56
CA GLY A 123 -15.81 3.82 24.33
C GLY A 123 -15.06 5.05 23.80
N THR A 124 -14.25 5.65 24.68
CA THR A 124 -13.28 6.71 24.33
C THR A 124 -11.99 6.47 25.12
N PRO A 125 -10.85 6.13 24.46
CA PRO A 125 -10.65 5.98 23.01
C PRO A 125 -11.56 4.90 22.38
N PRO A 126 -11.78 4.91 21.05
CA PRO A 126 -12.68 3.95 20.41
C PRO A 126 -12.20 2.51 20.65
N PRO A 127 -13.06 1.56 21.04
CA PRO A 127 -12.65 0.17 21.21
C PRO A 127 -12.44 -0.58 19.89
N VAL A 128 -13.03 -0.11 18.79
CA VAL A 128 -13.02 -0.78 17.48
C VAL A 128 -12.77 0.20 16.34
N GLY A 129 -12.00 -0.24 15.36
CA GLY A 129 -11.82 0.39 14.06
C GLY A 129 -12.36 -0.53 12.96
N PHE A 130 -13.21 -0.01 12.07
CA PHE A 130 -13.78 -0.79 10.97
C PHE A 130 -13.34 -0.23 9.60
N CYS A 131 -12.92 -1.11 8.70
CA CYS A 131 -12.49 -0.72 7.35
C CYS A 131 -13.55 -1.01 6.28
N GLU A 132 -13.92 -2.28 6.15
CA GLU A 132 -14.74 -2.76 5.04
C GLU A 132 -15.39 -4.11 5.35
N LEU A 133 -16.49 -4.36 4.63
CA LEU A 133 -17.15 -5.65 4.52
C LEU A 133 -16.82 -6.24 3.14
N GLN A 134 -16.44 -7.51 3.05
CA GLN A 134 -16.21 -8.21 1.78
C GLN A 134 -17.30 -9.26 1.57
N LEU A 135 -17.86 -9.30 0.36
CA LEU A 135 -18.80 -10.33 -0.08
C LEU A 135 -18.15 -11.22 -1.12
N THR A 136 -18.19 -12.53 -0.87
CA THR A 136 -17.63 -13.54 -1.78
C THR A 136 -18.73 -14.53 -2.18
N PRO A 137 -19.13 -14.61 -3.46
CA PRO A 137 -20.14 -15.57 -3.90
C PRO A 137 -19.64 -16.99 -3.72
N GLU A 138 -20.44 -17.88 -3.10
CA GLU A 138 -20.05 -19.29 -2.93
C GLU A 138 -19.81 -19.99 -4.27
N ALA A 139 -20.59 -19.61 -5.29
CA ALA A 139 -20.41 -20.08 -6.66
C ALA A 139 -19.05 -19.70 -7.28
N GLY A 140 -18.40 -18.64 -6.79
CA GLY A 140 -17.11 -18.15 -7.28
C GLY A 140 -15.88 -18.74 -6.58
N LEU A 141 -16.05 -19.50 -5.49
CA LEU A 141 -14.93 -19.95 -4.64
C LEU A 141 -13.87 -20.76 -5.41
N ALA A 142 -14.31 -21.65 -6.31
CA ALA A 142 -13.39 -22.45 -7.11
C ALA A 142 -12.54 -21.58 -8.07
N ALA A 143 -13.15 -20.54 -8.66
CA ALA A 143 -12.45 -19.62 -9.55
C ALA A 143 -11.45 -18.75 -8.77
N LEU A 144 -11.80 -18.31 -7.56
CA LEU A 144 -10.92 -17.54 -6.68
C LEU A 144 -9.72 -18.38 -6.20
N ALA A 145 -9.94 -19.64 -5.84
CA ALA A 145 -8.84 -20.56 -5.49
C ALA A 145 -7.90 -20.80 -6.69
N ALA A 146 -8.45 -20.95 -7.90
CA ALA A 146 -7.66 -21.05 -9.13
C ALA A 146 -6.91 -19.74 -9.44
N GLU A 147 -7.49 -18.58 -9.11
CA GLU A 147 -6.82 -17.29 -9.22
C GLU A 147 -5.65 -17.14 -8.25
N GLU A 148 -5.85 -17.52 -6.98
CA GLU A 148 -4.78 -17.52 -5.98
C GLU A 148 -3.62 -18.42 -6.40
N ALA A 149 -3.91 -19.63 -6.90
CA ALA A 149 -2.88 -20.53 -7.43
C ALA A 149 -2.10 -19.91 -8.60
N ARG A 150 -2.79 -19.26 -9.55
CA ARG A 150 -2.15 -18.54 -10.67
C ARG A 150 -1.29 -17.38 -10.17
N ALA A 151 -1.78 -16.62 -9.20
CA ALA A 151 -1.05 -15.51 -8.61
C ALA A 151 0.23 -15.98 -7.92
N MET A 152 0.14 -17.03 -7.10
CA MET A 152 1.30 -17.64 -6.44
C MET A 152 2.34 -18.15 -7.44
N ALA A 153 1.91 -18.78 -8.54
CA ALA A 153 2.81 -19.28 -9.58
C ALA A 153 3.48 -18.17 -10.40
N ALA A 154 2.86 -16.98 -10.48
CA ALA A 154 3.38 -15.84 -11.24
C ALA A 154 4.32 -14.93 -10.43
N ARG A 155 4.45 -15.14 -9.11
CA ARG A 155 5.30 -14.33 -8.24
C ARG A 155 6.78 -14.52 -8.56
N ALA A 156 7.52 -13.41 -8.54
CA ALA A 156 8.98 -13.43 -8.63
C ALA A 156 9.60 -14.09 -7.37
N ALA A 157 10.77 -14.71 -7.56
CA ALA A 157 11.55 -15.22 -6.44
C ALA A 157 12.10 -14.06 -5.59
N LEU A 158 11.87 -14.10 -4.28
CA LEU A 158 12.21 -13.02 -3.36
C LEU A 158 13.55 -13.20 -2.64
N ASN A 159 14.33 -14.23 -2.94
CA ASN A 159 15.54 -14.57 -2.18
C ASN A 159 16.48 -13.36 -2.01
N TRP A 160 16.71 -12.59 -3.07
CA TRP A 160 17.59 -11.42 -2.97
C TRP A 160 16.99 -10.32 -2.08
N PHE A 161 15.66 -10.12 -2.13
CA PHE A 161 14.94 -9.10 -1.36
C PHE A 161 14.85 -9.48 0.12
N GLN A 162 14.54 -10.74 0.42
CA GLN A 162 14.55 -11.28 1.78
C GLN A 162 15.92 -11.14 2.47
N ASN A 163 17.01 -11.19 1.71
CA ASN A 163 18.38 -11.07 2.22
C ASN A 163 18.93 -9.64 2.13
N SER A 164 18.11 -8.67 1.73
CA SER A 164 18.58 -7.30 1.51
C SER A 164 18.80 -6.52 2.80
N ARG A 165 18.29 -7.01 3.93
CA ARG A 165 18.24 -6.37 5.25
C ARG A 165 17.37 -5.11 5.29
N TYR A 166 17.81 -4.07 4.59
CA TYR A 166 17.07 -2.83 4.44
C TYR A 166 17.34 -2.15 3.10
N GLY A 167 16.41 -1.28 2.72
CA GLY A 167 16.55 -0.32 1.64
C GLY A 167 15.96 1.03 2.02
N LEU A 168 16.05 1.98 1.11
CA LEU A 168 15.56 3.35 1.31
C LEU A 168 14.37 3.63 0.41
N MET A 169 13.48 4.49 0.88
CA MET A 169 12.47 5.13 0.05
C MET A 169 12.71 6.64 0.06
N PHE A 170 12.45 7.27 -1.08
CA PHE A 170 12.50 8.72 -1.22
C PHE A 170 11.25 9.21 -1.93
N HIS A 171 10.41 9.96 -1.22
CA HIS A 171 9.36 10.75 -1.88
C HIS A 171 9.91 12.07 -2.40
N TRP A 172 10.61 11.98 -3.52
CA TRP A 172 11.08 13.13 -4.29
C TRP A 172 10.05 13.48 -5.38
N THR A 173 9.38 14.61 -5.22
CA THR A 173 8.17 15.00 -5.97
C THR A 173 8.27 16.43 -6.49
N SER A 174 7.28 16.88 -7.27
CA SER A 174 7.10 18.29 -7.63
C SER A 174 6.92 19.23 -6.44
N GLN A 175 6.53 18.71 -5.27
CA GLN A 175 6.36 19.48 -4.04
C GLN A 175 7.61 19.46 -3.14
N THR A 176 8.64 18.70 -3.50
CA THR A 176 9.87 18.61 -2.72
C THR A 176 10.62 19.93 -2.75
N GLN A 177 10.92 20.50 -1.59
CA GLN A 177 11.60 21.80 -1.48
C GLN A 177 13.14 21.65 -1.60
N PRO A 178 13.84 22.66 -2.13
CA PRO A 178 15.29 22.75 -1.98
C PRO A 178 15.63 23.09 -0.53
N ARG A 179 16.89 22.88 -0.14
CA ARG A 179 17.36 23.23 1.20
C ARG A 179 17.18 24.72 1.54
N HIS A 180 17.36 25.57 0.54
CA HIS A 180 17.18 27.02 0.65
C HIS A 180 16.62 27.57 -0.66
N GLY A 181 15.79 28.60 -0.55
CA GLY A 181 15.28 29.34 -1.70
C GLY A 181 14.01 28.75 -2.28
N ALA A 182 13.58 29.32 -3.41
CA ALA A 182 12.31 28.98 -4.03
C ALA A 182 12.30 27.58 -4.64
N LEU A 183 11.16 26.90 -4.50
CA LEU A 183 10.85 25.65 -5.19
C LEU A 183 11.12 25.77 -6.70
N LYS A 184 12.02 24.93 -7.24
CA LYS A 184 12.23 24.84 -8.69
C LYS A 184 11.08 24.08 -9.34
N PRO A 185 10.66 24.43 -10.57
CA PRO A 185 9.78 23.59 -11.37
C PRO A 185 10.33 22.17 -11.50
N TYR A 186 9.47 21.16 -11.50
CA TYR A 186 9.88 19.75 -11.47
C TYR A 186 10.85 19.37 -12.58
N ALA A 187 10.60 19.81 -13.83
CA ALA A 187 11.51 19.55 -14.94
C ALA A 187 12.91 20.15 -14.74
N GLN A 188 13.00 21.33 -14.12
CA GLN A 188 14.29 21.94 -13.78
C GLN A 188 14.97 21.19 -12.62
N ALA A 189 14.22 20.78 -11.61
CA ALA A 189 14.75 19.96 -10.51
C ALA A 189 15.29 18.62 -11.04
N VAL A 190 14.61 18.01 -12.01
CA VAL A 190 15.08 16.79 -12.70
C VAL A 190 16.35 17.08 -13.50
N ALA A 191 16.42 18.21 -14.23
CA ALA A 191 17.62 18.58 -14.98
C ALA A 191 18.84 18.81 -14.07
N ASP A 192 18.62 19.37 -12.88
CA ASP A 192 19.68 19.74 -11.93
C ASP A 192 20.10 18.58 -10.99
N PHE A 193 19.38 17.46 -10.98
CA PHE A 193 19.62 16.37 -10.02
C PHE A 193 20.98 15.70 -10.24
N ASP A 194 21.82 15.66 -9.20
CA ASP A 194 23.13 14.99 -9.24
C ASP A 194 22.97 13.51 -8.90
N VAL A 195 22.91 12.69 -9.94
CA VAL A 195 22.65 11.24 -9.83
C VAL A 195 23.82 10.51 -9.17
N ASP A 196 25.06 10.92 -9.44
CA ASP A 196 26.23 10.25 -8.87
C ASP A 196 26.40 10.59 -7.39
N ALA A 197 26.23 11.86 -7.01
CA ALA A 197 26.24 12.27 -5.61
C ALA A 197 25.12 11.56 -4.81
N PHE A 198 23.92 11.46 -5.39
CA PHE A 198 22.82 10.70 -4.79
C PHE A 198 23.19 9.22 -4.63
N ALA A 199 23.69 8.59 -5.68
CA ALA A 199 24.04 7.17 -5.64
C ALA A 199 25.18 6.88 -4.65
N ASP A 200 26.18 7.77 -4.54
CA ASP A 200 27.24 7.70 -3.54
C ASP A 200 26.70 7.85 -2.12
N ARG A 201 25.78 8.80 -1.89
CA ARG A 201 25.13 8.96 -0.58
C ARG A 201 24.34 7.72 -0.19
N VAL A 202 23.57 7.14 -1.12
CA VAL A 202 22.82 5.89 -0.88
C VAL A 202 23.77 4.73 -0.59
N ALA A 203 24.83 4.55 -1.37
CA ALA A 203 25.85 3.54 -1.10
C ALA A 203 26.51 3.74 0.26
N GLY A 204 26.77 5.00 0.63
CA GLY A 204 27.22 5.41 1.94
C GLY A 204 26.29 5.00 3.08
N THR A 205 25.00 4.75 2.84
CA THR A 205 24.10 4.22 3.89
C THR A 205 24.11 2.71 4.01
N GLY A 206 24.74 1.97 3.09
CA GLY A 206 24.67 0.50 3.03
C GLY A 206 23.31 -0.08 2.61
N ALA A 207 22.39 0.73 2.09
CA ALA A 207 21.12 0.25 1.57
C ALA A 207 21.31 -0.73 0.39
N ALA A 208 20.50 -1.79 0.33
CA ALA A 208 20.58 -2.77 -0.77
C ALA A 208 19.67 -2.41 -1.96
N TYR A 209 18.67 -1.56 -1.73
CA TYR A 209 17.76 -1.07 -2.76
C TYR A 209 17.24 0.32 -2.42
N VAL A 210 16.72 0.99 -3.44
CA VAL A 210 16.01 2.26 -3.38
C VAL A 210 14.61 2.10 -3.97
N MET A 211 13.59 2.63 -3.31
CA MET A 211 12.27 2.91 -3.86
C MET A 211 12.17 4.41 -4.13
N PHE A 212 12.26 4.81 -5.39
CA PHE A 212 12.25 6.21 -5.78
C PHE A 212 10.91 6.57 -6.43
N THR A 213 10.36 7.74 -6.06
CA THR A 213 9.10 8.22 -6.63
C THR A 213 9.26 8.59 -8.10
N ALA A 214 8.54 7.86 -8.96
CA ALA A 214 8.30 8.31 -10.32
C ALA A 214 7.00 9.13 -10.39
N ASN A 215 5.95 8.69 -9.72
CA ASN A 215 4.65 9.39 -9.64
C ASN A 215 4.09 9.31 -8.20
N HIS A 216 3.49 10.41 -7.72
CA HIS A 216 2.84 10.51 -6.40
C HIS A 216 1.46 11.19 -6.54
N ALA A 217 1.21 12.28 -5.82
CA ALA A 217 -0.05 13.02 -5.88
C ALA A 217 -0.29 13.69 -7.24
N GLU A 218 0.78 14.12 -7.91
CA GLU A 218 0.76 14.65 -9.27
C GLU A 218 1.33 13.61 -10.24
N PRO A 219 0.86 13.58 -11.51
CA PRO A 219 1.25 12.57 -12.49
C PRO A 219 2.62 12.86 -13.13
N THR A 220 3.52 13.52 -12.41
CA THR A 220 4.91 13.69 -12.82
C THR A 220 5.53 12.33 -13.18
N PHE A 221 6.44 12.29 -14.14
CA PHE A 221 7.33 11.16 -14.38
C PHE A 221 8.69 11.68 -14.86
N PRO A 222 9.82 11.35 -14.20
CA PRO A 222 11.12 11.94 -14.52
C PRO A 222 11.84 11.19 -15.67
N ALA A 223 11.12 10.98 -16.79
CA ALA A 223 11.62 10.39 -18.03
C ALA A 223 10.66 10.66 -19.21
N PRO A 224 11.15 10.66 -20.47
CA PRO A 224 10.32 10.93 -21.65
C PRO A 224 9.56 9.68 -22.09
N LEU A 225 8.39 9.44 -21.49
CA LEU A 225 7.53 8.29 -21.77
C LEU A 225 6.33 8.70 -22.66
N PRO A 226 6.29 8.33 -23.96
CA PRO A 226 5.29 8.84 -24.90
C PRO A 226 3.83 8.57 -24.53
N TYR A 227 3.50 7.38 -24.04
CA TYR A 227 2.14 7.04 -23.65
C TYR A 227 1.75 7.76 -22.36
N TRP A 228 2.66 7.80 -21.36
CA TRP A 228 2.47 8.64 -20.17
C TRP A 228 2.21 10.10 -20.54
N GLU A 229 3.04 10.70 -21.39
CA GLU A 229 2.89 12.07 -21.87
C GLU A 229 1.59 12.28 -22.65
N SER A 230 1.13 11.29 -23.42
CA SER A 230 -0.16 11.38 -24.12
C SER A 230 -1.36 11.42 -23.18
N LEU A 231 -1.25 10.80 -22.00
CA LEU A 231 -2.27 10.82 -20.95
C LEU A 231 -2.16 12.04 -20.05
N TYR A 232 -0.93 12.48 -19.78
CA TYR A 232 -0.60 13.57 -18.87
C TYR A 232 0.35 14.55 -19.55
N PRO A 233 -0.13 15.39 -20.48
CA PRO A 233 0.72 16.32 -21.22
C PRO A 233 1.44 17.31 -20.30
N GLY A 234 2.76 17.46 -20.49
CA GLY A 234 3.63 18.34 -19.71
C GLY A 234 4.08 17.77 -18.37
N TRP A 235 3.76 16.51 -18.07
CA TRP A 235 4.13 15.87 -16.80
C TRP A 235 5.33 14.93 -16.90
N THR A 236 5.83 14.67 -18.12
CA THR A 236 7.11 13.99 -18.31
C THR A 236 8.29 14.98 -18.41
N THR A 237 9.51 14.48 -18.38
CA THR A 237 10.73 15.29 -18.56
C THR A 237 11.58 14.79 -19.71
N GLU A 238 12.31 15.69 -20.38
CA GLU A 238 13.23 15.31 -21.47
C GLU A 238 14.38 14.43 -20.99
N ARG A 239 14.97 14.76 -19.81
CA ARG A 239 15.99 13.92 -19.16
C ARG A 239 15.33 12.66 -18.60
N ASP A 240 15.94 11.51 -18.89
CA ASP A 240 15.60 10.22 -18.29
C ASP A 240 16.39 9.98 -17.01
N LEU A 241 15.94 10.63 -15.93
CA LEU A 241 16.58 10.54 -14.62
C LEU A 241 16.52 9.11 -14.06
N VAL A 242 15.44 8.38 -14.35
CA VAL A 242 15.28 6.99 -13.91
C VAL A 242 16.34 6.10 -14.53
N ALA A 243 16.58 6.19 -15.84
CA ALA A 243 17.61 5.40 -16.50
C ALA A 243 19.00 5.69 -15.93
N GLU A 244 19.34 6.97 -15.72
CA GLU A 244 20.61 7.37 -15.11
C GLU A 244 20.75 6.82 -13.68
N MET A 245 19.71 6.94 -12.86
CA MET A 245 19.69 6.43 -11.48
C MET A 245 19.81 4.91 -11.44
N ILE A 246 19.16 4.19 -12.35
CA ILE A 246 19.30 2.74 -12.50
C ILE A 246 20.77 2.38 -12.70
N GLU A 247 21.47 3.03 -13.63
CA GLU A 247 22.88 2.69 -13.90
C GLU A 247 23.80 3.06 -12.73
N ALA A 248 23.63 4.26 -12.16
CA ALA A 248 24.47 4.74 -11.06
C ALA A 248 24.31 3.90 -9.78
N LEU A 249 23.08 3.51 -9.43
CA LEU A 249 22.82 2.62 -8.29
C LEU A 249 23.32 1.19 -8.57
N ARG A 250 23.12 0.66 -9.79
CA ARG A 250 23.59 -0.68 -10.17
C ARG A 250 25.10 -0.79 -10.12
N ALA A 251 25.83 0.25 -10.52
CA ALA A 251 27.29 0.31 -10.41
C ALA A 251 27.77 0.16 -8.96
N ARG A 252 26.92 0.51 -7.98
CA ARG A 252 27.16 0.40 -6.54
C ARG A 252 26.47 -0.82 -5.91
N GLY A 253 25.94 -1.74 -6.73
CA GLY A 253 25.27 -2.96 -6.26
C GLY A 253 23.86 -2.74 -5.70
N ILE A 254 23.28 -1.55 -5.87
CA ILE A 254 21.97 -1.17 -5.34
C ILE A 254 20.89 -1.35 -6.41
N LYS A 255 19.76 -1.92 -6.01
CA LYS A 255 18.61 -2.15 -6.91
C LYS A 255 17.63 -0.98 -6.85
N LEU A 256 17.03 -0.61 -7.99
CA LEU A 256 15.98 0.41 -8.03
C LEU A 256 14.58 -0.21 -8.17
N PHE A 257 13.65 0.34 -7.38
CA PHE A 257 12.21 0.20 -7.49
C PHE A 257 11.62 1.55 -7.84
N LEU A 258 10.53 1.56 -8.61
CA LEU A 258 9.72 2.76 -8.78
C LEU A 258 8.53 2.73 -7.83
N TYR A 259 8.36 3.81 -7.07
CA TYR A 259 7.10 4.13 -6.42
C TYR A 259 6.17 4.81 -7.44
N LEU A 260 4.92 4.35 -7.51
CA LEU A 260 3.88 4.88 -8.40
C LEU A 260 2.55 5.00 -7.64
N ASN A 261 1.78 6.06 -7.88
CA ASN A 261 0.40 6.18 -7.42
C ASN A 261 -0.56 6.32 -8.63
N LEU A 262 -0.64 5.25 -9.42
CA LEU A 262 -1.40 5.22 -10.67
C LEU A 262 -2.89 5.54 -10.46
N PHE A 263 -3.47 5.13 -9.33
CA PHE A 263 -4.88 5.37 -9.06
C PHE A 263 -5.18 6.85 -8.81
N VAL A 264 -4.33 7.55 -8.05
CA VAL A 264 -4.49 8.99 -7.83
C VAL A 264 -4.27 9.75 -9.13
N ALA A 265 -3.22 9.43 -9.91
CA ALA A 265 -2.99 10.02 -11.22
C ALA A 265 -4.19 9.81 -12.17
N TYR A 266 -4.72 8.59 -12.25
CA TYR A 266 -5.90 8.27 -13.08
C TYR A 266 -7.17 8.99 -12.61
N ARG A 267 -7.41 9.03 -11.29
CA ARG A 267 -8.61 9.64 -10.70
C ARG A 267 -8.62 11.16 -10.87
N ASP A 268 -7.49 11.80 -10.61
CA ASP A 268 -7.41 13.26 -10.45
C ASP A 268 -6.93 13.98 -11.71
N PHE A 269 -6.18 13.29 -12.59
CA PHE A 269 -5.59 13.89 -13.81
C PHE A 269 -5.91 13.11 -15.09
N GLY A 270 -6.39 11.87 -14.97
CA GLY A 270 -6.67 11.00 -16.11
C GLY A 270 -8.12 11.08 -16.60
N ARG A 271 -8.54 10.03 -17.32
CA ARG A 271 -9.90 9.91 -17.87
C ARG A 271 -10.96 9.67 -16.79
N ASN A 272 -10.55 9.04 -15.68
CA ASN A 272 -11.40 8.78 -14.52
C ASN A 272 -12.74 8.09 -14.87
N ALA A 273 -12.75 7.20 -15.87
CA ALA A 273 -13.96 6.60 -16.43
C ALA A 273 -14.53 5.48 -15.53
N ASP A 274 -13.96 4.29 -15.59
CA ASP A 274 -14.38 3.13 -14.79
C ASP A 274 -13.19 2.24 -14.40
N ALA A 275 -13.48 1.07 -13.82
CA ALA A 275 -12.46 0.12 -13.38
C ALA A 275 -11.75 -0.56 -14.56
N ASP A 276 -12.43 -0.80 -15.67
CA ASP A 276 -11.86 -1.46 -16.84
C ASP A 276 -10.90 -0.52 -17.56
N ASP A 277 -11.29 0.74 -17.77
CA ASP A 277 -10.40 1.78 -18.32
C ASP A 277 -9.20 2.05 -17.40
N PHE A 278 -9.37 1.98 -16.08
CA PHE A 278 -8.25 2.06 -15.13
C PHE A 278 -7.27 0.89 -15.31
N VAL A 279 -7.79 -0.34 -15.43
CA VAL A 279 -6.96 -1.54 -15.62
C VAL A 279 -6.20 -1.46 -16.93
N ASP A 280 -6.87 -1.13 -18.04
CA ASP A 280 -6.25 -1.02 -19.36
C ASP A 280 -5.20 0.10 -19.39
N THR A 281 -5.53 1.26 -18.81
CA THR A 281 -4.59 2.39 -18.70
C THR A 281 -3.36 2.01 -17.87
N SER A 282 -3.57 1.38 -16.71
CA SER A 282 -2.48 0.95 -15.84
C SER A 282 -1.61 -0.10 -16.50
N CYS A 283 -2.19 -1.06 -17.22
CA CYS A 283 -1.44 -2.07 -17.96
C CYS A 283 -0.53 -1.41 -18.99
N ARG A 284 -1.07 -0.51 -19.82
CA ARG A 284 -0.29 0.18 -20.86
C ARG A 284 0.84 1.05 -20.28
N LEU A 285 0.59 1.76 -19.18
CA LEU A 285 1.63 2.54 -18.49
C LEU A 285 2.75 1.63 -17.95
N LEU A 286 2.38 0.54 -17.27
CA LEU A 286 3.34 -0.40 -16.70
C LEU A 286 4.11 -1.20 -17.76
N GLU A 287 3.47 -1.49 -18.90
CA GLU A 287 4.09 -2.09 -20.08
C GLU A 287 5.12 -1.15 -20.69
N GLU A 288 4.79 0.12 -20.94
CA GLU A 288 5.74 1.12 -21.46
C GLU A 288 6.96 1.27 -20.55
N ILE A 289 6.74 1.46 -19.24
CA ILE A 289 7.83 1.53 -18.25
C ILE A 289 8.65 0.23 -18.27
N GLY A 290 7.95 -0.91 -18.35
CA GLY A 290 8.55 -2.23 -18.35
C GLY A 290 9.42 -2.52 -19.58
N GLU A 291 8.99 -2.09 -20.77
CA GLU A 291 9.73 -2.18 -22.03
C GLU A 291 10.95 -1.26 -22.02
N HIS A 292 10.76 -0.02 -21.55
CA HIS A 292 11.81 1.01 -21.54
C HIS A 292 12.98 0.67 -20.61
N TYR A 293 12.70 0.18 -19.39
CA TYR A 293 13.76 -0.18 -18.43
C TYR A 293 14.12 -1.67 -18.43
N GLY A 294 13.25 -2.54 -18.91
CA GLY A 294 13.48 -3.98 -19.01
C GLY A 294 13.94 -4.62 -17.69
N LYS A 295 14.95 -5.49 -17.77
CA LYS A 295 15.59 -6.16 -16.63
C LYS A 295 16.38 -5.21 -15.71
N ARG A 296 16.54 -3.94 -16.08
CA ARG A 296 17.32 -3.00 -15.29
C ARG A 296 16.56 -2.48 -14.08
N LEU A 297 15.24 -2.34 -14.21
CA LEU A 297 14.31 -2.02 -13.12
C LEU A 297 13.97 -3.28 -12.30
N SER A 298 14.23 -3.22 -11.00
CA SER A 298 14.13 -4.38 -10.09
C SER A 298 12.76 -4.55 -9.45
N GLY A 299 11.96 -3.49 -9.33
CA GLY A 299 10.64 -3.61 -8.73
C GLY A 299 9.72 -2.39 -8.84
N TYR A 300 8.51 -2.57 -8.33
CA TYR A 300 7.50 -1.54 -8.15
C TYR A 300 6.91 -1.58 -6.75
N TRP A 301 6.61 -0.40 -6.23
CA TRP A 301 5.74 -0.21 -5.07
C TRP A 301 4.58 0.70 -5.51
N ILE A 302 3.38 0.15 -5.62
CA ILE A 302 2.23 0.82 -6.23
C ILE A 302 1.25 1.22 -5.15
N ASP A 303 1.05 2.51 -4.96
CA ASP A 303 0.30 3.09 -3.87
C ASP A 303 -1.23 3.01 -4.02
N SER A 304 -1.95 3.28 -2.93
CA SER A 304 -3.38 3.62 -2.90
C SER A 304 -4.32 2.53 -3.44
N CYS A 305 -3.87 1.27 -3.46
CA CYS A 305 -4.66 0.13 -3.92
C CYS A 305 -5.87 -0.14 -3.02
N HIS A 306 -5.78 0.15 -1.73
CA HIS A 306 -6.95 0.12 -0.85
C HIS A 306 -8.04 1.15 -1.25
N GLN A 307 -7.66 2.33 -1.78
CA GLN A 307 -8.63 3.33 -2.25
C GLN A 307 -9.29 2.91 -3.56
N LEU A 308 -8.52 2.27 -4.44
CA LEU A 308 -9.01 1.66 -5.67
C LEU A 308 -10.16 0.67 -5.40
N PHE A 309 -9.96 -0.25 -4.45
CA PHE A 309 -10.99 -1.22 -4.06
C PHE A 309 -12.15 -0.56 -3.30
N SER A 310 -11.89 0.44 -2.47
CA SER A 310 -12.97 1.23 -1.85
C SER A 310 -13.89 1.89 -2.88
N ARG A 311 -13.35 2.26 -4.04
CA ARG A 311 -14.12 2.91 -5.11
C ARG A 311 -14.90 1.93 -5.97
N TYR A 312 -14.24 0.88 -6.46
CA TYR A 312 -14.83 -0.01 -7.47
C TYR A 312 -15.39 -1.31 -6.88
N GLY A 313 -15.07 -1.63 -5.63
CA GLY A 313 -15.46 -2.87 -4.96
C GLY A 313 -14.68 -4.09 -5.44
N SER A 314 -14.50 -4.27 -6.75
CA SER A 314 -13.72 -5.36 -7.32
C SER A 314 -12.91 -4.85 -8.51
N VAL A 315 -11.63 -5.25 -8.58
CA VAL A 315 -10.75 -4.89 -9.70
C VAL A 315 -9.95 -6.13 -10.12
N PRO A 316 -9.90 -6.47 -11.43
CA PRO A 316 -9.09 -7.58 -11.92
C PRO A 316 -7.60 -7.23 -11.85
N MET A 317 -6.96 -7.53 -10.71
CA MET A 317 -5.54 -7.21 -10.49
C MET A 317 -4.56 -8.08 -11.29
N GLY A 318 -5.00 -9.24 -11.78
CA GLY A 318 -4.15 -10.16 -12.55
C GLY A 318 -3.52 -9.53 -13.81
N PRO A 319 -4.29 -8.86 -14.68
CA PRO A 319 -3.75 -8.04 -15.78
C PRO A 319 -2.70 -7.02 -15.33
N ILE A 320 -3.00 -6.19 -14.33
CA ILE A 320 -2.08 -5.15 -13.83
C ILE A 320 -0.77 -5.79 -13.35
N PHE A 321 -0.85 -6.86 -12.55
CA PHE A 321 0.33 -7.59 -12.09
C PHE A 321 1.15 -8.19 -13.24
N ARG A 322 0.51 -8.71 -14.30
CA ARG A 322 1.27 -9.21 -15.45
C ARG A 322 1.99 -8.09 -16.19
N ALA A 323 1.36 -6.92 -16.33
CA ALA A 323 1.99 -5.74 -16.92
C ALA A 323 3.22 -5.30 -16.10
N THR A 324 3.21 -5.44 -14.77
CA THR A 324 4.41 -5.17 -13.97
C THR A 324 5.58 -6.11 -14.29
N LYS A 325 5.37 -7.24 -14.97
CA LYS A 325 6.42 -8.18 -15.37
C LYS A 325 6.96 -7.94 -16.79
N THR A 326 6.41 -7.00 -17.53
CA THR A 326 6.85 -6.68 -18.90
C THR A 326 8.34 -6.31 -18.93
N GLY A 327 9.11 -6.97 -19.78
CA GLY A 327 10.56 -6.84 -19.88
C GLY A 327 11.37 -7.51 -18.75
N ASN A 328 10.75 -7.96 -17.64
CA ASN A 328 11.41 -8.61 -16.52
C ASN A 328 10.46 -9.46 -15.65
N LEU A 329 10.43 -10.78 -15.87
CA LEU A 329 9.66 -11.71 -15.03
C LEU A 329 10.12 -11.76 -13.56
N GLY A 330 11.36 -11.36 -13.28
CA GLY A 330 11.92 -11.31 -11.93
C GLY A 330 11.65 -9.99 -11.19
N ARG A 331 10.88 -9.06 -11.78
CA ARG A 331 10.56 -7.78 -11.15
C ARG A 331 9.68 -7.99 -9.93
N VAL A 332 10.04 -7.43 -8.79
CA VAL A 332 9.28 -7.56 -7.53
C VAL A 332 8.19 -6.50 -7.46
N THR A 333 6.96 -6.86 -7.10
CA THR A 333 5.81 -5.96 -7.12
C THR A 333 5.06 -5.99 -5.79
N CYS A 334 4.73 -4.80 -5.30
CA CYS A 334 3.84 -4.60 -4.17
C CYS A 334 2.73 -3.63 -4.54
N PHE A 335 1.52 -3.91 -4.06
CA PHE A 335 0.37 -3.04 -4.14
C PHE A 335 -0.01 -2.61 -2.71
N ASN A 336 -0.16 -1.31 -2.47
CA ASN A 336 -0.25 -0.79 -1.11
C ASN A 336 -1.68 -0.83 -0.54
N TRP A 337 -1.85 -1.65 0.49
CA TRP A 337 -3.03 -1.67 1.36
C TRP A 337 -2.84 -0.91 2.68
N GLY A 338 -1.72 -0.19 2.82
CA GLY A 338 -1.25 0.39 4.07
C GLY A 338 -1.04 -0.70 5.11
N ILE A 339 -1.78 -0.61 6.21
CA ILE A 339 -1.80 -1.58 7.32
C ILE A 339 -3.06 -2.46 7.32
N ARG A 340 -3.87 -2.40 6.26
CA ARG A 340 -5.15 -3.12 6.17
C ARG A 340 -4.95 -4.52 5.57
N PRO A 341 -5.91 -5.45 5.79
CA PRO A 341 -5.89 -6.74 5.12
C PRO A 341 -5.84 -6.59 3.60
N VAL A 342 -5.00 -7.39 2.97
CA VAL A 342 -4.79 -7.36 1.52
C VAL A 342 -5.97 -8.00 0.78
N GLY A 343 -6.53 -7.31 -0.21
CA GLY A 343 -7.67 -7.76 -1.00
C GLY A 343 -7.34 -8.49 -2.30
N THR A 344 -6.07 -8.80 -2.57
CA THR A 344 -5.65 -9.50 -3.80
C THR A 344 -4.47 -10.44 -3.56
N PRO A 345 -4.44 -11.64 -4.19
CA PRO A 345 -3.27 -12.52 -4.13
C PRO A 345 -2.14 -12.07 -5.08
N TRP A 346 -2.39 -11.12 -5.97
CA TRP A 346 -1.47 -10.67 -7.03
C TRP A 346 -0.39 -9.70 -6.52
N GLN A 347 0.46 -10.12 -5.60
CA GLN A 347 1.64 -9.37 -5.16
C GLN A 347 2.67 -10.27 -4.47
N GLU A 348 3.91 -9.82 -4.39
CA GLU A 348 4.98 -10.61 -3.76
C GLU A 348 5.06 -10.46 -2.24
N PHE A 349 4.91 -9.23 -1.71
CA PHE A 349 5.14 -8.92 -0.31
C PHE A 349 4.12 -7.92 0.23
N TRP A 350 3.96 -7.88 1.56
CA TRP A 350 3.06 -6.96 2.24
C TRP A 350 3.64 -5.54 2.25
N SER A 351 2.89 -4.52 1.81
CA SER A 351 3.40 -3.15 1.71
C SER A 351 3.84 -2.56 3.04
N ALA A 352 3.08 -2.86 4.11
CA ALA A 352 3.40 -2.55 5.49
C ALA A 352 3.80 -1.08 5.69
N GLU A 353 2.96 -0.15 5.23
CA GLU A 353 3.13 1.29 5.45
C GLU A 353 2.88 1.64 6.94
N THR A 354 3.79 1.19 7.80
CA THR A 354 3.64 1.17 9.25
C THR A 354 4.01 2.51 9.88
N VAL A 355 4.82 3.31 9.17
CA VAL A 355 5.37 4.63 9.52
C VAL A 355 6.31 4.67 10.73
N MET A 356 6.40 3.57 11.49
CA MET A 356 7.19 3.47 12.71
C MET A 356 7.64 2.03 12.99
N PRO A 357 8.70 1.83 13.79
CA PRO A 357 9.06 0.52 14.32
C PRO A 357 7.91 -0.15 15.08
N GLY A 358 7.90 -1.48 15.09
CA GLY A 358 6.92 -2.31 15.78
C GLY A 358 7.41 -3.74 15.85
N THR A 359 6.51 -4.71 15.92
CA THR A 359 6.86 -6.14 16.00
C THR A 359 6.25 -6.90 14.85
N LEU A 360 7.06 -7.36 13.89
CA LEU A 360 6.50 -8.14 12.80
C LEU A 360 5.86 -9.44 13.31
N PRO A 361 4.64 -9.78 12.86
CA PRO A 361 4.03 -11.07 13.18
C PRO A 361 4.91 -12.26 12.81
N PRO A 362 4.78 -13.41 13.51
CA PRO A 362 5.52 -14.62 13.18
C PRO A 362 5.42 -15.01 11.71
N ALA A 363 6.51 -15.54 11.16
CA ALA A 363 6.61 -16.01 9.79
C ALA A 363 7.00 -17.49 9.72
N ASP A 364 6.63 -18.17 8.64
CA ASP A 364 7.13 -19.52 8.34
C ASP A 364 8.62 -19.50 7.94
N LYS A 365 9.21 -20.69 7.72
CA LYS A 365 10.61 -20.84 7.30
C LYS A 365 10.99 -20.12 5.99
N ASN A 366 9.99 -19.76 5.18
CA ASN A 366 10.14 -19.06 3.90
C ASN A 366 9.86 -17.55 4.04
N GLY A 367 9.64 -17.05 5.26
CA GLY A 367 9.34 -15.65 5.54
C GLY A 367 7.90 -15.24 5.25
N ARG A 368 6.97 -16.20 5.12
CA ARG A 368 5.54 -15.90 4.92
C ARG A 368 4.86 -15.66 6.25
N MET A 369 4.19 -14.52 6.38
CA MET A 369 3.50 -14.12 7.62
C MET A 369 2.37 -15.11 7.95
N LEU A 370 2.27 -15.51 9.22
CA LEU A 370 1.27 -16.47 9.70
C LEU A 370 -0.05 -15.80 10.13
N SER A 371 0.01 -14.50 10.47
CA SER A 371 -1.12 -13.71 10.95
C SER A 371 -1.02 -12.25 10.49
N GLY A 372 -2.03 -11.46 10.85
CA GLY A 372 -2.10 -10.04 10.52
C GLY A 372 -2.51 -9.75 9.08
N PRO A 373 -2.46 -8.47 8.66
CA PRO A 373 -2.98 -8.01 7.37
C PRO A 373 -2.23 -8.56 6.15
N GLY A 374 -0.97 -8.94 6.32
CA GLY A 374 -0.10 -9.53 5.30
C GLY A 374 -0.07 -11.06 5.29
N LYS A 375 -0.97 -11.75 6.01
CA LYS A 375 -0.98 -13.22 6.13
C LYS A 375 -0.81 -13.92 4.77
N GLY A 376 0.13 -14.86 4.68
CA GLY A 376 0.45 -15.61 3.47
C GLY A 376 1.40 -14.91 2.48
N LEU A 377 1.71 -13.63 2.69
CA LEU A 377 2.70 -12.87 1.93
C LEU A 377 4.03 -12.85 2.67
N ASN A 378 5.09 -12.50 1.94
CA ASN A 378 6.35 -12.18 2.57
C ASN A 378 6.26 -10.88 3.36
N GLY A 379 6.83 -10.89 4.57
CA GLY A 379 6.88 -9.72 5.44
C GLY A 379 7.77 -8.62 4.86
N HIS A 380 7.47 -7.39 5.27
CA HIS A 380 8.21 -6.17 5.00
C HIS A 380 7.72 -5.11 6.01
N ALA A 381 8.45 -4.01 6.16
CA ALA A 381 8.01 -2.84 6.91
C ALA A 381 8.49 -1.56 6.21
N LEU A 382 7.63 -0.55 6.12
CA LEU A 382 7.95 0.78 5.60
C LEU A 382 7.73 1.83 6.70
N LEU A 383 8.81 2.44 7.15
CA LEU A 383 8.81 3.45 8.21
C LEU A 383 9.34 4.80 7.72
N ILE A 384 9.11 5.85 8.52
CA ILE A 384 9.54 7.21 8.24
C ILE A 384 10.67 7.58 9.20
N MET A 385 11.80 8.05 8.65
CA MET A 385 12.93 8.53 9.45
C MET A 385 12.68 9.92 10.02
N ASP A 386 12.22 10.88 9.20
CA ASP A 386 12.27 12.32 9.50
C ASP A 386 10.96 13.04 9.10
N ASP A 387 10.91 13.78 7.99
CA ASP A 387 9.69 14.45 7.56
C ASP A 387 8.62 13.43 7.16
N PHE A 388 7.35 13.82 7.29
CA PHE A 388 6.25 12.94 6.93
C PHE A 388 6.17 12.76 5.39
N TRP A 389 6.84 11.71 4.90
CA TRP A 389 7.01 11.32 3.49
C TRP A 389 7.80 12.32 2.64
N VAL A 390 7.29 13.54 2.48
CA VAL A 390 7.84 14.58 1.58
C VAL A 390 8.29 15.79 2.40
N HIS A 391 9.52 16.25 2.15
CA HIS A 391 9.96 17.57 2.60
C HIS A 391 9.36 18.67 1.71
N LYS A 392 8.25 19.26 2.16
CA LYS A 392 7.43 20.18 1.34
C LYS A 392 7.35 21.62 1.88
N GLU A 393 7.85 21.85 3.09
CA GLU A 393 7.74 23.15 3.76
C GLU A 393 8.84 24.10 3.28
N PRO A 394 8.51 25.25 2.66
CA PRO A 394 9.50 26.15 2.07
C PRO A 394 10.46 26.74 3.10
N ASP A 395 11.73 26.94 2.71
CA ASP A 395 12.78 27.57 3.54
C ASP A 395 12.94 26.93 4.94
N THR A 396 12.75 25.62 5.03
CA THR A 396 13.02 24.82 6.23
C THR A 396 14.08 23.77 5.97
N THR A 397 14.69 23.27 7.04
CA THR A 397 15.53 22.07 6.95
C THR A 397 14.66 20.83 7.21
N ILE A 398 15.03 19.70 6.60
CA ILE A 398 14.53 18.38 6.96
C ILE A 398 14.59 18.20 8.49
N ALA A 399 13.51 17.69 9.09
CA ALA A 399 13.42 17.46 10.52
C ALA A 399 14.45 16.45 11.02
N ASP A 400 14.74 16.52 12.33
CA ASP A 400 15.59 15.52 12.98
C ASP A 400 14.94 14.12 12.94
N PRO A 401 15.76 13.04 12.96
CA PRO A 401 15.26 11.67 13.02
C PRO A 401 14.27 11.44 14.17
N ARG A 402 13.19 10.73 13.86
CA ARG A 402 12.14 10.32 14.80
C ARG A 402 12.56 9.18 15.73
N TRP A 403 13.60 8.45 15.35
CA TRP A 403 14.03 7.21 16.00
C TRP A 403 15.54 7.25 16.20
N SER A 404 16.00 6.64 17.29
CA SER A 404 17.42 6.40 17.49
C SER A 404 17.94 5.30 16.55
N SER A 405 19.26 5.29 16.34
CA SER A 405 19.92 4.21 15.62
C SER A 405 19.75 2.85 16.32
N GLU A 406 19.81 2.81 17.66
CA GLU A 406 19.63 1.60 18.46
C GLU A 406 18.25 0.96 18.21
N GLU A 407 17.18 1.74 18.33
CA GLU A 407 15.81 1.28 18.07
C GLU A 407 15.65 0.73 16.64
N LEU A 408 16.22 1.43 15.64
CA LEU A 408 16.15 0.99 14.24
C LEU A 408 17.00 -0.26 13.98
N ILE A 409 18.18 -0.37 14.59
CA ILE A 409 19.06 -1.54 14.47
C ILE A 409 18.37 -2.79 15.04
N GLU A 410 17.78 -2.69 16.23
CA GLU A 410 17.03 -3.78 16.85
C GLU A 410 15.84 -4.18 16.01
N PHE A 411 15.05 -3.20 15.56
CA PHE A 411 13.90 -3.45 14.70
C PHE A 411 14.28 -4.13 13.38
N ILE A 412 15.34 -3.66 12.71
CA ILE A 412 15.81 -4.26 11.45
C ILE A 412 16.30 -5.69 11.70
N ARG A 413 16.98 -5.97 12.82
CA ARG A 413 17.40 -7.34 13.18
C ARG A 413 16.20 -8.26 13.36
N ASP A 414 15.21 -7.83 14.13
CA ASP A 414 13.97 -8.59 14.36
C ASP A 414 13.22 -8.92 13.06
N CYS A 415 13.15 -7.94 12.14
CA CYS A 415 12.54 -8.13 10.83
C CYS A 415 13.34 -9.11 9.95
N ASN A 416 14.68 -9.01 9.98
CA ASN A 416 15.57 -9.86 9.19
C ASN A 416 15.53 -11.33 9.62
N GLU A 417 15.38 -11.61 10.91
CA GLU A 417 15.16 -12.98 11.41
C GLU A 417 13.90 -13.61 10.79
N LYS A 418 12.91 -12.78 10.47
CA LYS A 418 11.65 -13.18 9.80
C LYS A 418 11.72 -13.09 8.27
N LYS A 419 12.92 -12.85 7.70
CA LYS A 419 13.16 -12.67 6.26
C LYS A 419 12.34 -11.53 5.66
N ALA A 420 12.10 -10.49 6.45
CA ALA A 420 11.31 -9.33 6.08
C ALA A 420 12.23 -8.10 6.00
N PRO A 421 12.56 -7.60 4.79
CA PRO A 421 13.38 -6.40 4.68
C PRO A 421 12.60 -5.16 5.15
N VAL A 422 13.35 -4.20 5.69
CA VAL A 422 12.81 -2.90 6.10
C VAL A 422 13.11 -1.84 5.04
N THR A 423 12.12 -1.08 4.62
CA THR A 423 12.30 0.15 3.85
C THR A 423 12.17 1.35 4.77
N ILE A 424 13.15 2.25 4.70
CA ILE A 424 13.18 3.47 5.52
C ILE A 424 12.99 4.66 4.57
N ASN A 425 11.89 5.39 4.71
CA ASN A 425 11.71 6.65 4.00
C ASN A 425 12.59 7.73 4.61
N LEU A 426 13.46 8.32 3.79
CA LEU A 426 14.22 9.51 4.15
C LEU A 426 13.66 10.70 3.37
N ALA A 427 13.47 11.82 4.06
CA ALA A 427 13.27 13.08 3.39
C ALA A 427 14.51 13.46 2.57
N ILE A 428 14.26 14.20 1.51
CA ILE A 428 15.25 14.52 0.49
C ILE A 428 14.94 15.92 -0.05
N TYR A 429 15.98 16.72 -0.30
CA TYR A 429 15.83 18.02 -0.95
C TYR A 429 15.79 17.86 -2.48
N GLN A 430 15.46 18.94 -3.20
CA GLN A 430 15.46 18.92 -4.68
C GLN A 430 16.80 18.48 -5.30
N ASP A 431 17.92 18.76 -4.65
CA ASP A 431 19.27 18.40 -5.13
C ASP A 431 19.68 16.94 -4.84
N GLY A 432 18.80 16.15 -4.19
CA GLY A 432 19.06 14.76 -3.86
C GLY A 432 19.77 14.55 -2.51
N SER A 433 20.11 15.62 -1.79
CA SER A 433 20.73 15.51 -0.47
C SER A 433 19.72 15.22 0.65
N ILE A 434 20.21 14.62 1.75
CA ILE A 434 19.42 14.25 2.94
C ILE A 434 19.81 15.13 4.14
N GLY A 435 18.99 15.15 5.19
CA GLY A 435 19.28 15.86 6.44
C GLY A 435 20.53 15.30 7.15
N PRO A 436 21.33 16.15 7.85
CA PRO A 436 22.55 15.70 8.52
C PRO A 436 22.28 14.70 9.66
N GLY A 437 21.26 14.93 10.50
CA GLY A 437 20.88 13.96 11.54
C GLY A 437 20.46 12.61 10.95
N THR A 438 19.72 12.63 9.83
CA THR A 438 19.39 11.41 9.07
C THR A 438 20.64 10.69 8.55
N ALA A 439 21.64 11.43 8.07
CA ALA A 439 22.90 10.86 7.62
C ALA A 439 23.67 10.18 8.76
N GLU A 440 23.73 10.80 9.94
CA GLU A 440 24.39 10.23 11.14
C GLU A 440 23.75 8.91 11.57
N VAL A 441 22.42 8.87 11.70
CA VAL A 441 21.69 7.64 12.06
C VAL A 441 21.92 6.53 11.02
N MET A 442 21.91 6.86 9.73
CA MET A 442 22.17 5.87 8.68
C MET A 442 23.60 5.34 8.68
N ASP A 443 24.59 6.17 9.04
CA ASP A 443 25.99 5.75 9.15
C ASP A 443 26.18 4.75 10.32
N GLU A 444 25.46 4.96 11.43
CA GLU A 444 25.42 4.04 12.57
C GLU A 444 24.71 2.72 12.24
N ILE A 445 23.54 2.79 11.58
CA ILE A 445 22.81 1.61 11.10
C ILE A 445 23.69 0.78 10.17
N ARG A 446 24.37 1.42 9.20
CA ARG A 446 25.31 0.74 8.31
C ARG A 446 26.39 0.03 9.10
N SER A 447 27.05 0.74 10.01
CA SER A 447 28.18 0.21 10.79
C SER A 447 27.79 -1.01 11.64
N ALA A 448 26.54 -1.08 12.08
CA ALA A 448 26.02 -2.19 12.87
C ALA A 448 25.48 -3.37 12.04
N LEU A 449 25.10 -3.14 10.78
CA LEU A 449 24.34 -4.08 9.96
C LEU A 449 24.97 -4.42 8.62
N ARG A 450 26.15 -3.91 8.26
CA ARG A 450 26.89 -4.24 7.03
C ARG A 450 28.32 -4.57 7.38
#